data_AF-A0AAN4Z0A3-F1
#
_entry.id   AF-A0AAN4Z0A3-F1
#
_cell.length_a   1.000
_cell.length_b   1.000
_cell.length_c   1.000
_cell.angle_alpha   90.00
_cell.angle_beta   90.00
_cell.angle_gamma   90.00
#
_symmetry.space_group_name_H-M   'P 1'
#
loop_
_entity.id
_entity.type
_entity.pdbx_description
1 polymer ?
#
loop_
_entity_poly.entity_id
_entity_poly.type
_entity_poly.pdbx_seq_one_letter_code
_entity_poly.pdbx_strand_id
1 'polypeptide(L)'
;MNVSLAMTAALYGSTVVNHMQVTGLTKDASGNLNGARVKDIIPGKNGQEEGEFTIRAKGIINATGPFTDSIRKMDEPDVKEIVAPSSGVHVILPGYYSPSDMGLIDPSTSDGRVIFFLPWQGNTIAGTTDQPTEITTQPEPSEKDINWILSEVRGYLAPDINVERSDVLAAWSGIRPLVRDPKVKSSEALVRNHLITVSPSGLLTCAGGKWTTYRQMAEEAVDEAINVFNLKPRHVSQVPDISGVGGSGLVADGAVLDGSCQTHQVRLIGAHGYSKTLFINLIQHFGLETDVAQHLTQSYGDRAWQVAALSSPTNARFPVRGQRISALYPFIDGEVRYAVRHEYAQTAVDVIARRTRLAFLNAEAALEALPNIIDLMSEELNWDNKRKDLEWKESVSFLSSMGLPKNFLGLSRAQVEAGKVKQVDSAEHQASSRTGKQIRCLRE
;
A
#
# COMPACT_ATOMS: atom_id res chain seq x y z
N MET A 1 7.63 -2.64 -0.10
CA MET A 1 8.22 -2.92 1.24
C MET A 1 7.33 -3.83 2.09
N ASN A 2 6.08 -3.49 2.47
CA ASN A 2 5.21 -4.44 3.21
C ASN A 2 5.07 -5.80 2.50
N VAL A 3 4.78 -5.77 1.20
CA VAL A 3 4.75 -6.98 0.36
C VAL A 3 6.11 -7.68 0.38
N SER A 4 7.21 -6.96 0.19
CA SER A 4 8.56 -7.50 0.24
C SER A 4 8.88 -8.19 1.57
N LEU A 5 8.46 -7.64 2.71
CA LEU A 5 8.61 -8.25 4.03
C LEU A 5 7.85 -9.58 4.11
N ALA A 6 6.59 -9.57 3.71
CA ALA A 6 5.73 -10.75 3.70
C ALA A 6 6.28 -11.83 2.77
N MET A 7 6.74 -11.48 1.58
CA MET A 7 7.30 -12.42 0.61
C MET A 7 8.66 -12.97 1.08
N THR A 8 9.48 -12.14 1.71
CA THR A 8 10.73 -12.59 2.33
C THR A 8 10.43 -13.62 3.42
N ALA A 9 9.47 -13.34 4.31
CA ALA A 9 9.05 -14.29 5.34
C ALA A 9 8.51 -15.60 4.75
N ALA A 10 7.72 -15.53 3.67
CA ALA A 10 7.21 -16.69 2.97
C ALA A 10 8.33 -17.57 2.38
N LEU A 11 9.35 -16.94 1.79
CA LEU A 11 10.51 -17.65 1.25
C LEU A 11 11.40 -18.27 2.35
N TYR A 12 11.42 -17.70 3.55
CA TYR A 12 12.02 -18.32 4.74
C TYR A 12 11.13 -19.40 5.38
N GLY A 13 9.98 -19.75 4.78
CA GLY A 13 9.13 -20.86 5.19
C GLY A 13 7.89 -20.46 6.00
N SER A 14 7.59 -19.17 6.14
CA SER A 14 6.36 -18.72 6.80
C SER A 14 5.15 -18.95 5.90
N THR A 15 4.00 -19.33 6.48
CA THR A 15 2.72 -19.28 5.76
C THR A 15 2.16 -17.87 5.85
N VAL A 16 1.95 -17.22 4.71
CA VAL A 16 1.41 -15.85 4.63
C VAL A 16 0.13 -15.89 3.80
N VAL A 17 -0.94 -15.33 4.34
CA VAL A 17 -2.26 -15.32 3.70
C VAL A 17 -2.86 -13.93 3.85
N ASN A 18 -3.16 -13.26 2.74
CA ASN A 18 -4.00 -12.06 2.71
C ASN A 18 -5.47 -12.44 2.56
N HIS A 19 -6.38 -11.48 2.78
CA HIS A 19 -7.83 -11.69 2.66
C HIS A 19 -8.38 -12.82 3.55
N MET A 20 -7.73 -13.05 4.69
CA MET A 20 -8.19 -13.98 5.73
C MET A 20 -8.52 -13.17 6.98
N GLN A 21 -9.81 -12.99 7.28
CA GLN A 21 -10.27 -12.21 8.41
C GLN A 21 -10.33 -13.08 9.66
N VAL A 22 -9.78 -12.59 10.78
CA VAL A 22 -10.03 -13.18 12.10
C VAL A 22 -11.42 -12.74 12.58
N THR A 23 -12.30 -13.69 12.84
CA THR A 23 -13.68 -13.44 13.30
C THR A 23 -13.89 -13.79 14.78
N GLY A 24 -12.93 -14.48 15.39
CA GLY A 24 -12.91 -14.66 16.83
C GLY A 24 -11.69 -15.44 17.32
N LEU A 25 -11.53 -15.49 18.64
CA LEU A 25 -10.47 -16.24 19.29
C LEU A 25 -11.01 -17.51 19.94
N THR A 26 -10.16 -18.52 20.10
CA THR A 26 -10.50 -19.77 20.79
C THR A 26 -9.64 -19.94 22.05
N LYS A 27 -10.28 -20.42 23.12
CA LYS A 27 -9.65 -20.69 24.42
C LYS A 27 -9.72 -22.18 24.74
N ASP A 28 -8.74 -22.67 25.49
CA ASP A 28 -8.78 -24.00 26.09
C ASP A 28 -9.63 -24.04 27.37
N ALA A 29 -9.71 -25.20 28.01
CA ALA A 29 -10.48 -25.38 29.26
C ALA A 29 -9.91 -24.58 30.45
N SER A 30 -8.64 -24.16 30.37
CA SER A 30 -7.98 -23.33 31.37
C SER A 30 -8.18 -21.83 31.11
N GLY A 31 -8.86 -21.46 30.02
CA GLY A 31 -9.09 -20.08 29.62
C GLY A 31 -7.96 -19.44 28.81
N ASN A 32 -6.94 -20.20 28.43
CA ASN A 32 -5.81 -19.70 27.65
C ASN A 32 -6.09 -19.76 26.14
N LEU A 33 -5.61 -18.79 25.39
CA LEU A 33 -5.74 -18.75 23.94
C LEU A 33 -4.99 -19.91 23.27
N ASN A 34 -5.64 -20.57 22.32
CA ASN A 34 -5.08 -21.73 21.61
C ASN A 34 -5.33 -21.70 20.09
N GLY A 35 -5.91 -20.62 19.58
CA GLY A 35 -6.25 -20.47 18.16
C GLY A 35 -7.17 -19.30 17.86
N ALA A 36 -7.53 -19.19 16.59
CA ALA A 36 -8.44 -18.18 16.06
C ALA A 36 -9.40 -18.81 15.05
N ARG A 37 -10.65 -18.33 15.04
CA ARG A 37 -11.60 -18.55 13.95
C ARG A 37 -11.34 -17.53 12.87
N VAL A 38 -11.30 -17.99 11.63
CA VAL A 38 -10.98 -17.20 10.46
C VAL A 38 -11.98 -17.45 9.33
N LYS A 39 -12.12 -16.46 8.45
CA LYS A 39 -12.96 -16.50 7.26
C LYS A 39 -12.18 -15.96 6.05
N ASP A 40 -12.20 -16.70 4.94
CA ASP A 40 -11.76 -16.17 3.65
C ASP A 40 -12.79 -15.13 3.16
N ILE A 41 -12.32 -13.93 2.86
CA ILE A 41 -13.16 -12.83 2.37
C ILE A 41 -13.05 -12.61 0.86
N ILE A 42 -12.24 -13.42 0.16
CA ILE A 42 -12.27 -13.45 -1.30
C ILE A 42 -13.55 -14.18 -1.74
N PRO A 43 -14.39 -13.55 -2.57
CA PRO A 43 -15.52 -14.23 -3.20
C PRO A 43 -15.05 -15.48 -3.93
N GLY A 44 -15.61 -16.64 -3.56
CA GLY A 44 -15.23 -17.91 -4.17
C GLY A 44 -15.42 -17.89 -5.70
N LYS A 45 -14.66 -18.70 -6.44
CA LYS A 45 -14.68 -18.75 -7.91
C LYS A 45 -16.06 -18.96 -8.53
N ASN A 46 -17.00 -19.53 -7.79
CA ASN A 46 -18.39 -19.78 -8.21
C ASN A 46 -19.43 -18.92 -7.44
N GLY A 47 -18.99 -17.91 -6.70
CA GLY A 47 -19.84 -17.08 -5.84
C GLY A 47 -20.32 -17.77 -4.55
N GLN A 48 -19.74 -18.91 -4.19
CA GLN A 48 -19.99 -19.56 -2.89
C GLN A 48 -19.02 -19.01 -1.86
N GLU A 49 -19.53 -18.57 -0.70
CA GLU A 49 -18.69 -18.23 0.44
C GLU A 49 -18.16 -19.51 1.09
N GLU A 50 -16.86 -19.52 1.38
CA GLU A 50 -16.29 -20.55 2.26
C GLU A 50 -16.72 -20.27 3.71
N GLY A 51 -17.01 -21.35 4.44
CA GLY A 51 -17.38 -21.25 5.86
C GLY A 51 -16.19 -20.85 6.73
N GLU A 52 -16.48 -20.44 7.97
CA GLU A 52 -15.43 -20.19 8.96
C GLU A 52 -14.71 -21.50 9.33
N PHE A 53 -13.42 -21.41 9.59
CA PHE A 53 -12.63 -22.51 10.14
C PHE A 53 -11.66 -22.02 11.23
N THR A 54 -11.10 -22.96 11.99
CA THR A 54 -10.23 -22.65 13.13
C THR A 54 -8.78 -22.98 12.81
N ILE A 55 -7.89 -22.01 13.04
CA ILE A 55 -6.44 -22.20 13.03
C ILE A 55 -5.98 -22.34 14.48
N ARG A 56 -5.26 -23.43 14.78
CA ARG A 56 -4.65 -23.65 16.10
C ARG A 56 -3.25 -23.04 16.15
N ALA A 57 -2.92 -22.42 17.28
CA ALA A 57 -1.61 -21.81 17.49
C ALA A 57 -1.17 -21.99 18.95
N LYS A 58 0.15 -22.00 19.17
CA LYS A 58 0.73 -21.99 20.53
C LYS A 58 0.68 -20.62 21.20
N GLY A 59 0.58 -19.57 20.39
CA GLY A 59 0.54 -18.18 20.81
C GLY A 59 -0.03 -17.33 19.71
N ILE A 60 -0.61 -16.19 20.08
CA ILE A 60 -1.27 -15.26 19.16
C ILE A 60 -0.69 -13.87 19.37
N ILE A 61 -0.18 -13.27 18.30
CA ILE A 61 0.30 -11.89 18.29
C ILE A 61 -0.72 -11.02 17.54
N ASN A 62 -1.31 -10.06 18.24
CA ASN A 62 -2.17 -9.03 17.68
C ASN A 62 -1.32 -7.82 17.25
N ALA A 63 -1.23 -7.60 15.94
CA ALA A 63 -0.52 -6.48 15.32
C ALA A 63 -1.40 -5.79 14.25
N THR A 64 -2.67 -5.57 14.55
CA THR A 64 -3.69 -5.10 13.58
C THR A 64 -3.81 -3.58 13.48
N GLY A 65 -2.80 -2.84 13.92
CA GLY A 65 -2.72 -1.39 13.74
C GLY A 65 -3.93 -0.66 14.36
N PRO A 66 -4.67 0.16 13.61
CA PRO A 66 -5.87 0.84 14.16
C PRO A 66 -6.92 -0.12 14.72
N PHE A 67 -6.99 -1.36 14.22
CA PHE A 67 -7.95 -2.37 14.63
C PHE A 67 -7.51 -3.18 15.86
N THR A 68 -6.44 -2.76 16.53
CA THR A 68 -5.87 -3.47 17.70
C THR A 68 -6.93 -3.80 18.73
N ASP A 69 -7.77 -2.83 19.10
CA ASP A 69 -8.79 -3.00 20.13
C ASP A 69 -9.91 -3.94 19.71
N SER A 70 -10.19 -4.09 18.42
CA SER A 70 -11.18 -5.06 17.92
C SER A 70 -10.78 -6.49 18.26
N ILE A 71 -9.49 -6.83 18.11
CA ILE A 71 -8.97 -8.17 18.49
C ILE A 71 -8.86 -8.30 20.00
N ARG A 72 -8.45 -7.25 20.73
CA ARG A 72 -8.39 -7.29 22.20
C ARG A 72 -9.78 -7.55 22.81
N LYS A 73 -10.83 -6.94 22.27
CA LYS A 73 -12.21 -7.17 22.72
C LYS A 73 -12.76 -8.55 22.35
N MET A 74 -12.21 -9.22 21.32
CA MET A 74 -12.53 -10.63 21.06
C MET A 74 -11.98 -11.55 22.16
N ASP A 75 -10.90 -11.16 22.83
CA ASP A 75 -10.32 -11.87 23.97
C ASP A 75 -11.04 -11.52 25.29
N GLU A 76 -11.17 -10.21 25.56
CA GLU A 76 -11.74 -9.64 26.78
C GLU A 76 -12.73 -8.52 26.43
N PRO A 77 -14.05 -8.78 26.42
CA PRO A 77 -15.05 -7.81 25.93
C PRO A 77 -15.02 -6.44 26.63
N ASP A 78 -14.73 -6.43 27.93
CA ASP A 78 -14.74 -5.23 28.77
C ASP A 78 -13.37 -4.52 28.85
N VAL A 79 -12.39 -4.96 28.05
CA VAL A 79 -11.05 -4.37 28.08
C VAL A 79 -11.08 -2.92 27.62
N LYS A 80 -10.43 -2.04 28.38
CA LYS A 80 -10.31 -0.62 28.02
C LYS A 80 -9.50 -0.47 26.75
N GLU A 81 -10.02 0.33 25.82
CA GLU A 81 -9.36 0.68 24.57
C GLU A 81 -8.05 1.43 24.83
N ILE A 82 -7.05 1.13 24.02
CA ILE A 82 -5.74 1.79 24.06
C ILE A 82 -5.48 2.63 22.81
N VAL A 83 -6.19 2.37 21.70
CA VAL A 83 -5.99 3.10 20.45
C VAL A 83 -6.76 4.42 20.47
N ALA A 84 -6.06 5.51 20.16
CA ALA A 84 -6.61 6.83 19.89
C ALA A 84 -6.40 7.11 18.38
N PRO A 85 -7.34 6.70 17.51
CA PRO A 85 -7.19 6.84 16.06
C PRO A 85 -7.13 8.31 15.63
N SER A 86 -6.23 8.62 14.70
CA SER A 86 -6.14 9.93 14.05
C SER A 86 -6.02 9.80 12.54
N SER A 87 -6.83 10.52 11.79
CA SER A 87 -6.81 10.57 10.33
C SER A 87 -5.72 11.50 9.82
N GLY A 88 -5.09 11.11 8.72
CA GLY A 88 -4.15 11.95 7.99
C GLY A 88 -4.37 11.88 6.48
N VAL A 89 -4.65 13.04 5.90
CA VAL A 89 -4.93 13.20 4.47
C VAL A 89 -3.68 13.65 3.72
N HIS A 90 -3.48 13.10 2.53
CA HIS A 90 -2.55 13.61 1.53
C HIS A 90 -3.26 13.81 0.19
N VAL A 91 -2.73 14.72 -0.61
CA VAL A 91 -3.15 14.95 -2.00
C VAL A 91 -1.96 14.77 -2.93
N ILE A 92 -2.23 14.31 -4.15
CA ILE A 92 -1.26 14.30 -5.24
C ILE A 92 -1.59 15.40 -6.23
N LEU A 93 -0.57 16.16 -6.59
CA LEU A 93 -0.59 17.23 -7.57
C LEU A 93 0.37 16.91 -8.72
N PRO A 94 0.23 17.57 -9.89
CA PRO A 94 1.19 17.49 -10.98
C PRO A 94 2.65 17.71 -10.53
N GLY A 95 3.58 17.07 -11.23
CA GLY A 95 5.01 17.11 -10.91
C GLY A 95 5.62 18.51 -10.95
N TYR A 96 5.08 19.44 -11.75
CA TYR A 96 5.61 20.80 -11.86
C TYR A 96 5.41 21.65 -10.58
N TYR A 97 4.65 21.17 -9.60
CA TYR A 97 4.48 21.85 -8.32
C TYR A 97 5.69 21.69 -7.39
N SER A 98 6.56 20.69 -7.58
CA SER A 98 7.79 20.52 -6.79
C SER A 98 9.03 20.24 -7.66
N PRO A 99 10.24 20.62 -7.22
CA PRO A 99 11.47 20.18 -7.87
C PRO A 99 11.63 18.66 -7.78
N SER A 100 12.16 18.02 -8.83
CA SER A 100 12.25 16.56 -8.90
C SER A 100 13.18 15.91 -7.86
N ASP A 101 14.11 16.67 -7.29
CA ASP A 101 15.19 16.21 -6.41
C ASP A 101 15.18 16.87 -5.02
N MET A 102 14.18 17.70 -4.73
CA MET A 102 14.09 18.43 -3.46
C MET A 102 12.68 18.38 -2.88
N GLY A 103 12.59 18.01 -1.61
CA GLY A 103 11.36 18.09 -0.82
C GLY A 103 11.37 19.29 0.13
N LEU A 104 10.19 19.82 0.43
CA LEU A 104 9.97 20.88 1.40
C LEU A 104 9.22 20.34 2.63
N ILE A 105 9.62 20.82 3.80
CA ILE A 105 8.92 20.63 5.07
C ILE A 105 8.67 22.00 5.67
N ASP A 106 7.43 22.27 6.04
CA ASP A 106 7.09 23.39 6.90
C ASP A 106 6.48 22.88 8.22
N PRO A 107 7.19 23.04 9.35
CA PRO A 107 6.68 22.67 10.67
C PRO A 107 5.82 23.76 11.35
N SER A 108 5.53 24.87 10.68
CA SER A 108 4.84 26.02 11.25
C SER A 108 3.73 26.55 10.32
N THR A 109 2.84 25.65 9.90
CA THR A 109 1.66 25.99 9.09
C THR A 109 0.72 26.96 9.82
N SER A 110 -0.31 27.44 9.12
CA SER A 110 -1.31 28.38 9.64
C SER A 110 -1.95 28.01 10.99
N ASP A 111 -1.93 26.74 11.37
CA ASP A 111 -2.45 26.21 12.63
C ASP A 111 -1.44 25.37 13.43
N GLY A 112 -0.15 25.47 13.13
CA GLY A 112 0.94 24.84 13.88
C GLY A 112 1.14 23.34 13.58
N ARG A 113 0.50 22.81 12.53
CA ARG A 113 0.77 21.47 12.00
C ARG A 113 2.05 21.45 11.16
N VAL A 114 2.45 20.24 10.76
CA VAL A 114 3.58 20.02 9.84
C VAL A 114 3.03 19.61 8.48
N ILE A 115 3.45 20.29 7.43
CA ILE A 115 3.18 19.91 6.05
C ILE A 115 4.50 19.58 5.33
N PHE A 116 4.41 18.56 4.51
CA PHE A 116 5.42 18.07 3.59
C PHE A 116 4.93 18.28 2.18
N PHE A 117 5.88 18.57 1.30
CA PHE A 117 5.65 18.77 -0.11
C PHE A 117 6.82 18.14 -0.86
N LEU A 118 6.60 16.94 -1.39
CA LEU A 118 7.69 16.06 -1.83
C LEU A 118 7.47 15.60 -3.28
N PRO A 119 8.52 15.53 -4.10
CA PRO A 119 8.43 14.85 -5.39
C PRO A 119 8.21 13.35 -5.18
N TRP A 120 7.27 12.77 -5.92
CA TRP A 120 6.94 11.36 -5.83
C TRP A 120 6.47 10.80 -7.18
N GLN A 121 7.30 9.93 -7.79
CA GLN A 121 7.02 9.21 -9.04
C GLN A 121 6.48 10.10 -10.18
N GLY A 122 7.12 11.24 -10.41
CA GLY A 122 6.73 12.19 -11.46
C GLY A 122 5.63 13.17 -11.06
N ASN A 123 5.07 13.01 -9.86
CA ASN A 123 4.06 13.90 -9.27
C ASN A 123 4.61 14.58 -8.00
N THR A 124 3.75 15.36 -7.35
CA THR A 124 4.03 16.00 -6.06
C THR A 124 3.04 15.51 -5.01
N ILE A 125 3.53 14.96 -3.89
CA ILE A 125 2.69 14.63 -2.73
C ILE A 125 2.71 15.77 -1.71
N ALA A 126 1.53 16.20 -1.26
CA ALA A 126 1.36 17.23 -0.24
C ALA A 126 0.50 16.71 0.93
N GLY A 127 0.91 17.01 2.16
CA GLY A 127 0.21 16.56 3.37
C GLY A 127 1.12 16.67 4.60
N THR A 128 0.67 16.42 5.83
CA THR A 128 -0.55 15.71 6.18
C THR A 128 -1.41 16.51 7.13
N THR A 129 -2.68 16.15 7.20
CA THR A 129 -3.55 16.54 8.31
C THR A 129 -3.42 15.58 9.50
N ASP A 130 -3.96 15.98 10.65
CA ASP A 130 -4.00 15.15 11.86
C ASP A 130 -5.27 15.51 12.66
N GLN A 131 -6.29 14.67 12.56
CA GLN A 131 -7.59 14.89 13.21
C GLN A 131 -8.13 13.59 13.82
N PRO A 132 -8.67 13.60 15.05
CA PRO A 132 -9.37 12.46 15.62
C PRO A 132 -10.41 11.90 14.65
N THR A 133 -10.51 10.57 14.56
CA THR A 133 -11.37 9.91 13.58
C THR A 133 -11.95 8.61 14.12
N GLU A 134 -12.95 8.07 13.45
CA GLU A 134 -13.45 6.72 13.73
C GLU A 134 -12.66 5.68 12.93
N ILE A 135 -12.55 4.46 13.46
CA ILE A 135 -11.86 3.38 12.77
C ILE A 135 -12.77 2.85 11.66
N THR A 136 -12.26 2.88 10.42
CA THR A 136 -12.90 2.30 9.24
C THR A 136 -11.86 1.62 8.36
N THR A 137 -12.29 0.64 7.57
CA THR A 137 -11.44 -0.04 6.58
C THR A 137 -11.18 0.81 5.34
N GLN A 138 -12.02 1.83 5.11
CA GLN A 138 -11.96 2.74 3.96
C GLN A 138 -12.06 4.19 4.45
N PRO A 139 -11.00 4.75 5.06
CA PRO A 139 -10.97 6.15 5.46
C PRO A 139 -10.95 7.05 4.23
N GLU A 140 -11.82 8.06 4.20
CA GLU A 140 -11.93 9.01 3.10
C GLU A 140 -11.32 10.37 3.47
N PRO A 141 -10.66 11.06 2.52
CA PRO A 141 -10.19 12.41 2.74
C PRO A 141 -11.36 13.40 2.74
N SER A 142 -11.42 14.30 3.73
CA SER A 142 -12.44 15.34 3.73
C SER A 142 -12.09 16.49 2.77
N GLU A 143 -13.08 17.09 2.11
CA GLU A 143 -12.86 18.28 1.28
C GLU A 143 -12.31 19.45 2.10
N LYS A 144 -12.59 19.50 3.41
CA LYS A 144 -11.98 20.50 4.31
C LYS A 144 -10.47 20.31 4.40
N ASP A 145 -10.00 19.08 4.57
CA ASP A 145 -8.57 18.76 4.65
C ASP A 145 -7.86 18.99 3.33
N ILE A 146 -8.48 18.59 2.21
CA ILE A 146 -7.95 18.85 0.86
C ILE A 146 -7.77 20.35 0.65
N ASN A 147 -8.80 21.15 0.89
CA ASN A 147 -8.73 22.60 0.70
C ASN A 147 -7.73 23.27 1.64
N TRP A 148 -7.58 22.76 2.86
CA TRP A 148 -6.55 23.23 3.78
C TRP A 148 -5.14 22.96 3.22
N ILE A 149 -4.86 21.75 2.75
CA ILE A 149 -3.55 21.43 2.12
C ILE A 149 -3.26 22.35 0.93
N LEU A 150 -4.23 22.56 0.04
CA LEU A 150 -4.08 23.44 -1.12
C LEU A 150 -3.84 24.90 -0.70
N SER A 151 -4.47 25.35 0.39
CA SER A 151 -4.26 26.69 0.95
C SER A 151 -2.84 26.87 1.47
N GLU A 152 -2.30 25.89 2.21
CA GLU A 152 -0.91 25.94 2.70
C GLU A 152 0.07 25.89 1.53
N VAL A 153 -0.10 24.98 0.57
CA VAL A 153 0.78 24.85 -0.61
C VAL A 153 0.86 26.18 -1.38
N ARG A 154 -0.26 26.90 -1.55
CA ARG A 154 -0.29 28.20 -2.25
C ARG A 154 0.67 29.23 -1.64
N GLY A 155 0.94 29.17 -0.34
CA GLY A 155 1.85 30.09 0.35
C GLY A 155 3.31 29.96 -0.09
N TYR A 156 3.71 28.83 -0.67
CA TYR A 156 5.11 28.56 -1.07
C TYR A 156 5.32 28.64 -2.59
N LEU A 157 4.27 28.77 -3.38
CA LEU A 157 4.36 28.85 -4.83
C LEU A 157 4.63 30.29 -5.28
N ALA A 158 5.21 30.43 -6.48
CA ALA A 158 5.34 31.73 -7.12
C ALA A 158 3.94 32.35 -7.34
N PRO A 159 3.76 33.69 -7.22
CA PRO A 159 2.45 34.32 -7.27
C PRO A 159 1.64 34.12 -8.56
N ASP A 160 2.30 33.73 -9.65
CA ASP A 160 1.71 33.40 -10.95
C ASP A 160 1.25 31.95 -11.07
N ILE A 161 1.65 31.08 -10.14
CA ILE A 161 1.24 29.67 -10.09
C ILE A 161 0.00 29.55 -9.21
N ASN A 162 -1.13 29.24 -9.85
CA ASN A 162 -2.36 28.91 -9.15
C ASN A 162 -2.44 27.41 -8.86
N VAL A 163 -2.93 27.07 -7.68
CA VAL A 163 -3.26 25.70 -7.27
C VAL A 163 -4.73 25.64 -6.86
N GLU A 164 -5.45 24.75 -7.53
CA GLU A 164 -6.89 24.58 -7.48
C GLU A 164 -7.27 23.13 -7.18
N ARG A 165 -8.53 22.91 -6.81
CA ARG A 165 -9.04 21.57 -6.49
C ARG A 165 -9.00 20.62 -7.69
N SER A 166 -9.09 21.16 -8.91
CA SER A 166 -8.98 20.40 -10.17
C SER A 166 -7.56 19.91 -10.47
N ASP A 167 -6.54 20.47 -9.81
CA ASP A 167 -5.16 19.98 -9.96
C ASP A 167 -4.90 18.73 -9.12
N VAL A 168 -5.83 18.33 -8.24
CA VAL A 168 -5.67 17.15 -7.39
C VAL A 168 -5.93 15.88 -8.20
N LEU A 169 -4.87 15.13 -8.48
CA LEU A 169 -4.90 13.88 -9.25
C LEU A 169 -5.42 12.70 -8.41
N ALA A 170 -5.17 12.73 -7.09
CA ALA A 170 -5.67 11.77 -6.12
C ALA A 170 -5.65 12.39 -4.72
N ALA A 171 -6.54 11.95 -3.85
CA ALA A 171 -6.54 12.31 -2.43
C ALA A 171 -6.85 11.06 -1.62
N TRP A 172 -6.15 10.84 -0.51
CA TRP A 172 -6.36 9.65 0.30
C TRP A 172 -6.13 9.94 1.78
N SER A 173 -6.76 9.14 2.62
CA SER A 173 -6.66 9.22 4.07
C SER A 173 -6.09 7.92 4.63
N GLY A 174 -5.34 8.03 5.73
CA GLY A 174 -4.88 6.89 6.51
C GLY A 174 -5.13 7.12 7.99
N ILE A 175 -5.33 6.04 8.75
CA ILE A 175 -5.55 6.11 10.19
C ILE A 175 -4.26 5.76 10.92
N ARG A 176 -3.78 6.68 11.75
CA ARG A 176 -2.66 6.49 12.67
C ARG A 176 -3.15 5.78 13.94
N PRO A 177 -2.55 4.64 14.32
CA PRO A 177 -2.90 3.95 15.55
C PRO A 177 -2.15 4.55 16.74
N LEU A 178 -2.44 5.80 17.11
CA LEU A 178 -1.82 6.38 18.31
C LEU A 178 -2.29 5.57 19.53
N VAL A 179 -1.43 5.39 20.53
CA VAL A 179 -1.73 4.51 21.67
C VAL A 179 -1.61 5.25 23.00
N ARG A 180 -2.48 4.91 23.94
CA ARG A 180 -2.47 5.37 25.34
C ARG A 180 -1.96 4.24 26.22
N ASP A 181 -1.08 4.56 27.17
CA ASP A 181 -0.63 3.57 28.15
C ASP A 181 -1.73 3.32 29.19
N PRO A 182 -2.29 2.11 29.30
CA PRO A 182 -3.32 1.81 30.30
C PRO A 182 -2.82 1.93 31.75
N LYS A 183 -1.49 1.91 31.98
CA LYS A 183 -0.89 2.01 33.32
C LYS A 183 -0.70 3.45 33.81
N VAL A 184 -0.76 4.44 32.91
CA VAL A 184 -0.58 5.86 33.26
C VAL A 184 -1.94 6.48 33.59
N LYS A 185 -2.08 7.02 34.81
CA LYS A 185 -3.35 7.61 35.29
C LYS A 185 -3.80 8.85 34.52
N SER A 186 -2.87 9.58 33.89
CA SER A 186 -3.22 10.67 32.97
C SER A 186 -3.61 10.08 31.63
N SER A 187 -4.92 10.05 31.34
CA SER A 187 -5.51 9.53 30.11
C SER A 187 -5.13 10.32 28.83
N GLU A 188 -4.31 11.37 28.96
CA GLU A 188 -3.98 12.31 27.88
C GLU A 188 -2.57 12.12 27.30
N ALA A 189 -1.66 11.43 27.99
CA ALA A 189 -0.30 11.24 27.50
C ALA A 189 -0.24 10.07 26.50
N LEU A 190 -0.33 10.38 25.21
CA LEU A 190 -0.07 9.41 24.14
C LEU A 190 1.35 8.85 24.24
N VAL A 191 1.48 7.52 24.16
CA VAL A 191 2.77 6.87 24.03
C VAL A 191 3.32 7.20 22.65
N ARG A 192 4.46 7.88 22.61
CA ARG A 192 5.11 8.28 21.36
C ARG A 192 5.78 7.11 20.61
N ASN A 193 5.94 5.98 21.28
CA ASN A 193 6.53 4.74 20.77
C ASN A 193 5.45 3.66 20.57
N HIS A 194 5.86 2.42 20.36
CA HIS A 194 4.98 1.25 20.42
C HIS A 194 4.78 0.75 21.85
N LEU A 195 3.75 -0.07 22.04
CA LEU A 195 3.40 -0.73 23.28
C LEU A 195 3.30 -2.25 23.03
N ILE A 196 3.93 -3.03 23.91
CA ILE A 196 3.78 -4.49 23.96
C ILE A 196 3.07 -4.86 25.26
N THR A 197 1.95 -5.56 25.17
CA THR A 197 1.20 -6.06 26.34
C THR A 197 0.78 -7.50 26.15
N VAL A 198 0.52 -8.20 27.26
CA VAL A 198 0.06 -9.60 27.27
C VAL A 198 -1.19 -9.66 28.13
N SER A 199 -2.29 -10.21 27.59
CA SER A 199 -3.51 -10.42 28.38
C SER A 199 -3.39 -11.64 29.31
N PRO A 200 -4.19 -11.73 30.39
CA PRO A 200 -4.32 -12.92 31.21
C PRO A 200 -4.51 -14.25 30.46
N SER A 201 -5.17 -14.23 29.30
CA SER A 201 -5.39 -15.44 28.48
C SER A 201 -4.22 -15.73 27.51
N GLY A 202 -3.21 -14.86 27.46
CA GLY A 202 -2.01 -15.01 26.63
C GLY A 202 -2.04 -14.27 25.29
N LEU A 203 -2.92 -13.29 25.06
CA LEU A 203 -2.87 -12.47 23.84
C LEU A 203 -1.71 -11.48 23.91
N LEU A 204 -0.67 -11.67 23.10
CA LEU A 204 0.40 -10.68 22.94
C LEU A 204 -0.07 -9.60 21.96
N THR A 205 -0.06 -8.33 22.36
CA THR A 205 -0.48 -7.20 21.54
C THR A 205 0.69 -6.26 21.32
N CYS A 206 1.03 -5.98 20.05
CA CYS A 206 1.97 -4.95 19.63
C CYS A 206 1.20 -3.82 18.94
N ALA A 207 1.14 -2.65 19.57
CA ALA A 207 0.31 -1.53 19.14
C ALA A 207 1.11 -0.22 19.05
N GLY A 208 0.69 0.70 18.19
CA GLY A 208 1.35 1.98 18.00
C GLY A 208 2.63 1.91 17.17
N GLY A 209 3.61 2.74 17.52
CA GLY A 209 4.88 2.83 16.81
C GLY A 209 4.82 3.55 15.47
N LYS A 210 5.92 3.47 14.71
CA LYS A 210 6.08 4.13 13.42
C LYS A 210 6.61 3.15 12.39
N TRP A 211 6.32 3.47 11.13
CA TRP A 211 6.90 2.75 10.00
C TRP A 211 8.43 2.69 10.06
N THR A 212 9.10 3.75 10.47
CA THR A 212 10.56 3.81 10.55
C THR A 212 11.16 2.88 11.63
N THR A 213 10.39 2.52 12.66
CA THR A 213 10.83 1.69 13.78
C THR A 213 10.33 0.25 13.71
N TYR A 214 9.65 -0.14 12.61
CA TYR A 214 8.95 -1.42 12.50
C TYR A 214 9.84 -2.64 12.81
N ARG A 215 11.12 -2.63 12.39
CA ARG A 215 12.05 -3.75 12.61
C ARG A 215 12.33 -3.95 14.09
N GLN A 216 12.58 -2.87 14.81
CA GLN A 216 12.81 -2.90 16.26
C GLN A 216 11.53 -3.31 17.00
N MET A 217 10.37 -2.79 16.58
CA MET A 217 9.08 -3.18 17.15
C MET A 217 8.85 -4.70 17.00
N ALA A 218 9.17 -5.26 15.83
CA ALA A 218 9.03 -6.68 15.56
C ALA A 218 10.02 -7.52 16.39
N GLU A 219 11.27 -7.07 16.53
CA GLU A 219 12.29 -7.71 17.38
C GLU A 219 11.80 -7.82 18.83
N GLU A 220 11.39 -6.71 19.44
CA GLU A 220 10.88 -6.70 20.82
C GLU A 220 9.60 -7.55 20.99
N ALA A 221 8.70 -7.53 20.00
CA ALA A 221 7.47 -8.33 20.04
C ALA A 221 7.75 -9.85 19.91
N VAL A 222 8.73 -10.24 19.09
CA VAL A 222 9.13 -11.64 18.93
C VAL A 222 9.88 -12.14 20.15
N ASP A 223 10.75 -11.33 20.74
CA ASP A 223 11.45 -11.66 21.99
C ASP A 223 10.45 -11.91 23.13
N GLU A 224 9.46 -11.04 23.27
CA GLU A 224 8.39 -11.23 24.25
C GLU A 224 7.55 -12.48 23.92
N ALA A 225 7.25 -12.74 22.64
CA ALA A 225 6.53 -13.94 22.22
C ALA A 225 7.28 -15.23 22.55
N ILE A 226 8.62 -15.24 22.42
CA ILE A 226 9.47 -16.38 22.79
C ILE A 226 9.32 -16.69 24.28
N ASN A 227 9.34 -15.65 25.12
CA ASN A 227 9.18 -15.79 26.57
C ASN A 227 7.77 -16.25 26.95
N VAL A 228 6.74 -15.54 26.47
CA VAL A 228 5.32 -15.77 26.84
C VAL A 228 4.84 -17.14 26.37
N PHE A 229 5.19 -17.55 25.16
CA PHE A 229 4.73 -18.82 24.58
C PHE A 229 5.72 -19.97 24.78
N ASN A 230 6.79 -19.75 25.56
CA ASN A 230 7.84 -20.74 25.83
C ASN A 230 8.38 -21.38 24.54
N LEU A 231 8.66 -20.55 23.54
CA LEU A 231 9.19 -20.99 22.26
C LEU A 231 10.69 -21.23 22.38
N LYS A 232 11.21 -22.12 21.54
CA LYS A 232 12.64 -22.43 21.48
C LYS A 232 13.09 -22.22 20.04
N PRO A 233 13.57 -21.01 19.69
CA PRO A 233 14.22 -20.78 18.41
C PRO A 233 15.33 -21.80 18.18
N ARG A 234 15.51 -22.22 16.93
CA ARG A 234 16.51 -23.24 16.57
C ARG A 234 17.33 -22.74 15.41
N HIS A 235 18.54 -23.26 15.33
CA HIS A 235 19.37 -23.12 14.14
C HIS A 235 18.65 -23.68 12.90
N VAL A 236 18.67 -22.93 11.81
CA VAL A 236 18.14 -23.33 10.51
C VAL A 236 19.31 -23.61 9.58
N SER A 237 19.58 -24.88 9.31
CA SER A 237 20.73 -25.32 8.51
C SER A 237 20.53 -25.23 7.00
N GLN A 238 19.28 -25.13 6.55
CA GLN A 238 18.92 -25.01 5.15
C GLN A 238 17.89 -23.91 4.99
N VAL A 239 18.30 -22.81 4.37
CA VAL A 239 17.39 -21.77 3.89
C VAL A 239 17.41 -21.74 2.37
N PRO A 240 16.25 -21.51 1.73
CA PRO A 240 16.22 -21.26 0.30
C PRO A 240 17.13 -20.08 -0.05
N ASP A 241 17.87 -20.20 -1.15
CA ASP A 241 18.61 -19.07 -1.69
C ASP A 241 17.63 -18.06 -2.31
N ILE A 242 17.21 -17.08 -1.51
CA ILE A 242 16.27 -16.05 -1.93
C ILE A 242 16.90 -14.99 -2.83
N SER A 243 18.24 -14.95 -2.93
CA SER A 243 18.95 -14.04 -3.83
C SER A 243 18.72 -14.42 -5.30
N GLY A 244 18.46 -15.70 -5.58
CA GLY A 244 18.32 -16.23 -6.93
C GLY A 244 19.64 -16.36 -7.69
N VAL A 245 20.81 -16.23 -7.04
CA VAL A 245 22.13 -16.45 -7.66
C VAL A 245 22.65 -17.88 -7.51
N GLY A 246 21.76 -18.83 -7.20
CA GLY A 246 22.01 -20.28 -7.29
C GLY A 246 23.07 -20.79 -6.33
N GLY A 247 23.18 -20.22 -5.12
CA GLY A 247 24.15 -20.65 -4.12
C GLY A 247 25.61 -20.33 -4.48
N SER A 248 25.86 -19.46 -5.47
CA SER A 248 27.20 -19.03 -5.86
C SER A 248 27.99 -18.29 -4.76
N GLY A 249 27.34 -17.95 -3.64
CA GLY A 249 27.93 -17.20 -2.53
C GLY A 249 28.26 -15.73 -2.87
N LEU A 250 27.95 -15.28 -4.09
CA LEU A 250 28.24 -13.92 -4.56
C LEU A 250 27.43 -12.86 -3.82
N VAL A 251 26.24 -13.23 -3.31
CA VAL A 251 25.38 -12.36 -2.51
C VAL A 251 24.90 -13.13 -1.27
N ALA A 252 25.74 -13.19 -0.24
CA ALA A 252 25.36 -13.74 1.06
C ALA A 252 24.84 -12.62 1.97
N ASP A 253 23.64 -12.80 2.50
CA ASP A 253 23.18 -12.05 3.68
C ASP A 253 24.01 -12.57 4.85
N GLY A 254 24.85 -11.73 5.47
CA GLY A 254 25.76 -12.14 6.55
C GLY A 254 25.08 -12.69 7.82
N ALA A 255 23.76 -12.84 7.80
CA ALA A 255 22.90 -13.30 8.87
C ALA A 255 23.26 -14.71 9.35
N VAL A 256 23.52 -14.85 10.64
CA VAL A 256 23.78 -16.16 11.29
C VAL A 256 22.48 -16.78 11.78
N LEU A 257 22.01 -17.84 11.12
CA LEU A 257 20.69 -18.44 11.38
C LEU A 257 20.70 -19.44 12.54
N ASP A 258 21.23 -19.04 13.70
CA ASP A 258 21.34 -19.86 14.92
C ASP A 258 20.11 -19.83 15.83
N GLY A 259 19.10 -19.05 15.47
CA GLY A 259 17.88 -18.82 16.26
C GLY A 259 17.88 -17.47 16.98
N SER A 260 18.97 -16.70 16.95
CA SER A 260 18.99 -15.30 17.37
C SER A 260 18.35 -14.38 16.32
N CYS A 261 17.94 -13.17 16.73
CA CYS A 261 17.41 -12.18 15.81
C CYS A 261 18.50 -11.65 14.87
N GLN A 262 18.34 -11.88 13.56
CA GLN A 262 19.26 -11.40 12.52
C GLN A 262 18.62 -10.41 11.54
N THR A 263 17.43 -9.88 11.86
CA THR A 263 16.64 -9.05 10.94
C THR A 263 17.35 -7.79 10.45
N HIS A 264 18.39 -7.32 11.15
CA HIS A 264 19.21 -6.18 10.76
C HIS A 264 20.22 -6.50 9.64
N GLN A 265 20.50 -7.78 9.38
CA GLN A 265 21.42 -8.25 8.33
C GLN A 265 20.70 -8.88 7.14
N VAL A 266 19.44 -9.28 7.32
CA VAL A 266 18.62 -9.89 6.27
C VAL A 266 18.23 -8.84 5.23
N ARG A 267 18.53 -9.11 3.97
CA ARG A 267 18.03 -8.31 2.85
C ARG A 267 16.64 -8.80 2.46
N LEU A 268 15.77 -7.86 2.12
CA LEU A 268 14.44 -8.20 1.60
C LEU A 268 14.56 -8.65 0.14
N ILE A 269 13.65 -9.52 -0.28
CA ILE A 269 13.51 -9.90 -1.70
C ILE A 269 13.49 -8.67 -2.61
N GLY A 270 14.25 -8.72 -3.70
CA GLY A 270 14.48 -7.58 -4.58
C GLY A 270 15.84 -6.91 -4.37
N ALA A 271 16.41 -6.96 -3.16
CA ALA A 271 17.59 -6.16 -2.85
C ALA A 271 18.93 -6.81 -3.25
N HIS A 272 18.98 -8.14 -3.42
CA HIS A 272 20.23 -8.89 -3.54
C HIS A 272 21.05 -8.52 -4.78
N GLY A 273 20.41 -8.50 -5.95
CA GLY A 273 21.03 -8.15 -7.24
C GLY A 273 20.81 -6.70 -7.68
N TYR A 274 20.36 -5.80 -6.79
CA TYR A 274 20.11 -4.42 -7.16
C TYR A 274 21.41 -3.64 -7.45
N SER A 275 21.38 -2.82 -8.49
CA SER A 275 22.41 -1.82 -8.76
C SER A 275 21.81 -0.59 -9.44
N LYS A 276 22.48 0.55 -9.35
CA LYS A 276 22.04 1.81 -10.02
C LYS A 276 22.00 1.69 -11.54
N THR A 277 22.71 0.72 -12.12
CA THR A 277 22.80 0.49 -13.56
C THR A 277 22.00 -0.71 -14.04
N LEU A 278 21.27 -1.39 -13.14
CA LEU A 278 20.49 -2.59 -13.46
C LEU A 278 19.51 -2.37 -14.61
N PHE A 279 18.93 -1.16 -14.72
CA PHE A 279 17.97 -0.82 -15.76
C PHE A 279 18.56 -0.93 -17.17
N ILE A 280 19.86 -0.66 -17.33
CA ILE A 280 20.57 -0.79 -18.61
C ILE A 280 20.54 -2.24 -19.10
N ASN A 281 20.77 -3.19 -18.18
CA ASN A 281 20.74 -4.62 -18.50
C ASN A 281 19.33 -5.06 -18.90
N LEU A 282 18.28 -4.54 -18.25
CA LEU A 282 16.89 -4.83 -18.64
C LEU A 282 16.57 -4.30 -20.03
N ILE A 283 17.02 -3.07 -20.36
CA ILE A 283 16.84 -2.49 -21.70
C ILE A 283 17.54 -3.35 -22.75
N GLN A 284 18.80 -3.72 -22.52
CA GLN A 284 19.59 -4.51 -23.47
C GLN A 284 19.02 -5.92 -23.69
N HIS A 285 18.46 -6.53 -22.64
CA HIS A 285 17.97 -7.91 -22.71
C HIS A 285 16.52 -8.02 -23.20
N PHE A 286 15.63 -7.12 -22.74
CA PHE A 286 14.19 -7.20 -23.02
C PHE A 286 13.68 -6.13 -23.98
N GLY A 287 14.48 -5.11 -24.29
CA GLY A 287 14.07 -4.00 -25.16
C GLY A 287 12.97 -3.13 -24.55
N LEU A 288 13.05 -2.83 -23.25
CA LEU A 288 12.10 -1.96 -22.54
C LEU A 288 12.43 -0.48 -22.76
N GLU A 289 11.42 0.39 -22.66
CA GLU A 289 11.65 1.84 -22.57
C GLU A 289 12.45 2.20 -21.30
N THR A 290 13.21 3.29 -21.37
CA THR A 290 14.14 3.68 -20.30
C THR A 290 13.45 3.96 -18.98
N ASP A 291 12.35 4.72 -18.99
CA ASP A 291 11.56 5.07 -17.80
C ASP A 291 10.90 3.82 -17.19
N VAL A 292 10.40 2.91 -18.01
CA VAL A 292 9.88 1.59 -17.58
C VAL A 292 10.97 0.78 -16.91
N ALA A 293 12.13 0.64 -17.54
CA ALA A 293 13.23 -0.13 -16.96
C ALA A 293 13.70 0.48 -15.62
N GLN A 294 13.80 1.81 -15.54
CA GLN A 294 14.13 2.51 -14.30
C GLN A 294 13.09 2.26 -13.22
N HIS A 295 11.80 2.44 -13.53
CA HIS A 295 10.69 2.15 -12.63
C HIS A 295 10.74 0.73 -12.08
N LEU A 296 10.89 -0.27 -12.96
CA LEU A 296 10.94 -1.67 -12.53
C LEU A 296 12.10 -1.93 -11.58
N THR A 297 13.30 -1.41 -11.87
CA THR A 297 14.46 -1.58 -10.98
C THR A 297 14.31 -0.88 -9.64
N GLN A 298 13.68 0.29 -9.60
CA GLN A 298 13.44 1.03 -8.35
C GLN A 298 12.34 0.36 -7.50
N SER A 299 11.34 -0.24 -8.14
CA SER A 299 10.18 -0.82 -7.47
C SER A 299 10.39 -2.27 -7.03
N TYR A 300 11.05 -3.08 -7.86
CA TYR A 300 11.21 -4.52 -7.67
C TYR A 300 12.67 -4.95 -7.45
N GLY A 301 13.64 -4.04 -7.61
CA GLY A 301 15.05 -4.38 -7.50
C GLY A 301 15.46 -5.44 -8.52
N ASP A 302 16.11 -6.50 -8.07
CA ASP A 302 16.51 -7.63 -8.91
C ASP A 302 15.34 -8.49 -9.41
N ARG A 303 14.15 -8.39 -8.80
CA ARG A 303 12.95 -9.07 -9.32
C ARG A 303 12.42 -8.43 -10.59
N ALA A 304 12.91 -7.25 -10.96
CA ALA A 304 12.60 -6.60 -12.23
C ALA A 304 12.89 -7.49 -13.45
N TRP A 305 13.86 -8.41 -13.37
CA TRP A 305 14.10 -9.43 -14.41
C TRP A 305 12.88 -10.33 -14.64
N GLN A 306 12.27 -10.80 -13.55
CA GLN A 306 11.09 -11.67 -13.62
C GLN A 306 9.87 -10.90 -14.12
N VAL A 307 9.69 -9.67 -13.65
CA VAL A 307 8.63 -8.78 -14.14
C VAL A 307 8.75 -8.56 -15.66
N ALA A 308 9.95 -8.19 -16.12
CA ALA A 308 10.22 -7.96 -17.54
C ALA A 308 10.04 -9.23 -18.39
N ALA A 309 10.39 -10.40 -17.85
CA ALA A 309 10.18 -11.68 -18.52
C ALA A 309 8.69 -12.03 -18.69
N LEU A 310 7.85 -11.66 -17.71
CA LEU A 310 6.40 -11.87 -17.71
C LEU A 310 5.63 -10.87 -18.60
N SER A 311 6.28 -9.82 -19.07
CA SER A 311 5.68 -8.84 -19.98
C SER A 311 5.45 -9.42 -21.38
N SER A 312 4.35 -9.02 -22.03
CA SER A 312 4.04 -9.45 -23.39
C SER A 312 4.91 -8.73 -24.40
N PRO A 313 5.23 -9.34 -25.55
CA PRO A 313 5.84 -8.62 -26.67
C PRO A 313 4.91 -7.49 -27.15
N THR A 314 5.49 -6.45 -27.73
CA THR A 314 4.73 -5.41 -28.43
C THR A 314 4.83 -5.60 -29.95
N ASN A 315 3.98 -4.88 -30.69
CA ASN A 315 4.03 -4.84 -32.16
C ASN A 315 4.96 -3.75 -32.71
N ALA A 316 5.66 -3.02 -31.85
CA ALA A 316 6.58 -1.94 -32.25
C ALA A 316 8.01 -2.47 -32.42
N ARG A 317 8.83 -1.73 -33.17
CA ARG A 317 10.28 -1.98 -33.21
C ARG A 317 10.91 -1.78 -31.83
N PHE A 318 10.40 -0.81 -31.08
CA PHE A 318 10.77 -0.50 -29.71
C PHE A 318 9.61 0.24 -29.02
N PRO A 319 9.29 -0.06 -27.75
CA PRO A 319 9.84 -1.16 -26.95
C PRO A 319 9.48 -2.53 -27.52
N VAL A 320 10.35 -3.52 -27.35
CA VAL A 320 10.13 -4.90 -27.85
C VAL A 320 9.11 -5.65 -26.99
N ARG A 321 9.02 -5.30 -25.70
CA ARG A 321 8.19 -5.97 -24.70
C ARG A 321 7.69 -4.96 -23.66
N GLY A 322 6.60 -5.30 -22.97
CA GLY A 322 5.98 -4.44 -21.95
C GLY A 322 4.92 -3.56 -22.59
N GLN A 323 3.67 -4.00 -22.52
CA GLN A 323 2.55 -3.18 -22.92
C GLN A 323 2.18 -2.29 -21.74
N ARG A 324 2.24 -0.97 -21.94
CA ARG A 324 1.85 -0.02 -20.90
C ARG A 324 0.38 -0.20 -20.54
N ILE A 325 0.09 -0.30 -19.24
CA ILE A 325 -1.28 -0.31 -18.73
C ILE A 325 -1.84 1.10 -18.55
N SER A 326 -0.96 2.11 -18.45
CA SER A 326 -1.33 3.53 -18.43
C SER A 326 -0.42 4.30 -19.38
N ALA A 327 -0.99 5.25 -20.14
CA ALA A 327 -0.20 6.09 -21.04
C ALA A 327 0.67 7.12 -20.29
N LEU A 328 0.30 7.47 -19.06
CA LEU A 328 0.96 8.52 -18.27
C LEU A 328 2.05 7.99 -17.34
N TYR A 329 2.02 6.70 -17.03
CA TYR A 329 2.89 6.09 -16.02
C TYR A 329 3.67 4.90 -16.59
N PRO A 330 4.86 4.60 -16.06
CA PRO A 330 5.73 3.52 -16.54
C PRO A 330 5.28 2.12 -16.13
N PHE A 331 3.97 1.92 -15.90
CA PHE A 331 3.44 0.63 -15.48
C PHE A 331 3.12 -0.26 -16.68
N ILE A 332 3.49 -1.54 -16.60
CA ILE A 332 3.33 -2.50 -17.71
C ILE A 332 2.58 -3.77 -17.30
N ASP A 333 2.06 -4.47 -18.31
CA ASP A 333 1.28 -5.72 -18.16
C ASP A 333 2.00 -6.82 -17.36
N GLY A 334 3.33 -6.93 -17.46
CA GLY A 334 4.13 -7.87 -16.68
C GLY A 334 4.04 -7.67 -15.16
N GLU A 335 3.82 -6.44 -14.69
CA GLU A 335 3.64 -6.16 -13.25
C GLU A 335 2.36 -6.79 -12.71
N VAL A 336 1.28 -6.82 -13.51
CA VAL A 336 0.01 -7.44 -13.11
C VAL A 336 0.20 -8.95 -12.92
N ARG A 337 0.86 -9.59 -13.88
CA ARG A 337 1.15 -11.04 -13.80
C ARG A 337 2.09 -11.36 -12.64
N TYR A 338 3.11 -10.55 -12.43
CA TYR A 338 4.02 -10.71 -11.29
C TYR A 338 3.29 -10.56 -9.96
N ALA A 339 2.44 -9.52 -9.83
CA ALA A 339 1.63 -9.27 -8.65
C ALA A 339 0.75 -10.47 -8.27
N VAL A 340 0.11 -11.10 -9.27
CA VAL A 340 -0.72 -12.29 -9.05
C VAL A 340 0.12 -13.51 -8.70
N ARG A 341 1.13 -13.82 -9.51
CA ARG A 341 1.91 -15.08 -9.41
C ARG A 341 2.89 -15.11 -8.24
N HIS A 342 3.42 -13.95 -7.84
CA HIS A 342 4.54 -13.87 -6.90
C HIS A 342 4.28 -12.96 -5.69
N GLU A 343 3.21 -12.17 -5.69
CA GLU A 343 2.89 -11.26 -4.58
C GLU A 343 1.47 -11.43 -4.03
N TYR A 344 0.80 -12.55 -4.36
CA TYR A 344 -0.52 -12.94 -3.86
C TYR A 344 -1.62 -11.89 -4.08
N ALA A 345 -1.57 -11.10 -5.16
CA ALA A 345 -2.68 -10.21 -5.50
C ALA A 345 -3.92 -11.04 -5.87
N GLN A 346 -5.07 -10.73 -5.23
CA GLN A 346 -6.34 -11.44 -5.44
C GLN A 346 -7.50 -10.52 -5.85
N THR A 347 -7.30 -9.21 -5.80
CA THR A 347 -8.28 -8.20 -6.25
C THR A 347 -7.60 -7.16 -7.14
N ALA A 348 -8.36 -6.49 -8.01
CA ALA A 348 -7.83 -5.40 -8.83
C ALA A 348 -7.29 -4.25 -7.97
N VAL A 349 -7.91 -3.97 -6.81
CA VAL A 349 -7.41 -3.01 -5.81
C VAL A 349 -6.02 -3.37 -5.29
N ASP A 350 -5.69 -4.66 -5.11
CA ASP A 350 -4.33 -5.08 -4.73
C ASP A 350 -3.28 -4.57 -5.74
N VAL A 351 -3.62 -4.57 -7.03
CA VAL A 351 -2.73 -4.16 -8.13
C VAL A 351 -2.68 -2.64 -8.25
N ILE A 352 -3.83 -1.96 -8.43
CA ILE A 352 -3.86 -0.51 -8.68
C ILE A 352 -3.40 0.31 -7.48
N ALA A 353 -3.63 -0.17 -6.26
CA ALA A 353 -3.34 0.61 -5.06
C ALA A 353 -2.03 0.20 -4.39
N ARG A 354 -1.74 -1.11 -4.31
CA ARG A 354 -0.68 -1.62 -3.42
C ARG A 354 0.57 -2.12 -4.14
N ARG A 355 0.45 -2.61 -5.39
CA ARG A 355 1.61 -3.06 -6.20
C ARG A 355 2.16 -1.95 -7.08
N THR A 356 1.30 -1.31 -7.88
CA THR A 356 1.70 -0.20 -8.76
C THR A 356 1.63 1.16 -8.07
N ARG A 357 0.65 1.35 -7.18
CA ARG A 357 0.29 2.63 -6.52
C ARG A 357 -0.35 3.65 -7.46
N LEU A 358 -0.79 3.24 -8.65
CA LEU A 358 -1.44 4.11 -9.62
C LEU A 358 -2.65 4.85 -9.03
N ALA A 359 -3.48 4.18 -8.22
CA ALA A 359 -4.63 4.80 -7.55
C ALA A 359 -4.23 5.90 -6.55
N PHE A 360 -3.02 5.85 -6.00
CA PHE A 360 -2.50 6.90 -5.13
C PHE A 360 -1.91 8.05 -5.92
N LEU A 361 -1.40 7.82 -7.14
CA LEU A 361 -0.76 8.82 -7.99
C LEU A 361 -1.77 9.63 -8.80
N ASN A 362 -2.76 8.94 -9.39
CA ASN A 362 -3.79 9.55 -10.20
C ASN A 362 -4.99 8.58 -10.31
N ALA A 363 -6.10 8.96 -9.67
CA ALA A 363 -7.30 8.14 -9.59
C ALA A 363 -7.98 7.96 -10.96
N GLU A 364 -7.91 8.96 -11.84
CA GLU A 364 -8.47 8.89 -13.19
C GLU A 364 -7.65 7.97 -14.09
N ALA A 365 -6.32 8.07 -14.07
CA ALA A 365 -5.43 7.17 -14.78
C ALA A 365 -5.59 5.71 -14.29
N ALA A 366 -5.85 5.53 -12.99
CA ALA A 366 -6.19 4.21 -12.44
C ALA A 366 -7.52 3.69 -12.98
N LEU A 367 -8.55 4.53 -13.10
CA LEU A 367 -9.83 4.17 -13.71
C LEU A 367 -9.64 3.77 -15.19
N GLU A 368 -8.85 4.52 -15.96
CA GLU A 368 -8.56 4.20 -17.36
C GLU A 368 -7.84 2.86 -17.53
N ALA A 369 -6.90 2.55 -16.62
CA ALA A 369 -6.14 1.29 -16.66
C ALA A 369 -6.95 0.07 -16.16
N LEU A 370 -8.00 0.31 -15.37
CA LEU A 370 -8.72 -0.73 -14.64
C LEU A 370 -9.30 -1.86 -15.52
N PRO A 371 -9.93 -1.61 -16.69
CA PRO A 371 -10.45 -2.70 -17.53
C PRO A 371 -9.37 -3.70 -17.97
N ASN A 372 -8.22 -3.19 -18.40
CA ASN A 372 -7.09 -4.02 -18.84
C ASN A 372 -6.49 -4.81 -17.66
N ILE A 373 -6.36 -4.18 -16.49
CA ILE A 373 -5.90 -4.87 -15.28
C ILE A 373 -6.83 -6.01 -14.89
N ILE A 374 -8.16 -5.78 -14.91
CA ILE A 374 -9.15 -6.82 -14.63
C ILE A 374 -9.04 -7.97 -15.63
N ASP A 375 -8.80 -7.69 -16.90
CA ASP A 375 -8.65 -8.74 -17.92
C ASP A 375 -7.40 -9.57 -17.71
N LEU A 376 -6.26 -8.92 -17.48
CA LEU A 376 -5.00 -9.61 -17.17
C LEU A 376 -5.14 -10.47 -15.90
N MET A 377 -5.75 -9.94 -14.84
CA MET A 377 -5.99 -10.73 -13.62
C MET A 377 -7.00 -11.86 -13.86
N SER A 378 -8.01 -11.63 -14.69
CA SER A 378 -9.00 -12.64 -15.06
C SER A 378 -8.36 -13.82 -15.78
N GLU A 379 -7.37 -13.59 -16.64
CA GLU A 379 -6.60 -14.64 -17.30
C GLU A 379 -5.76 -15.44 -16.28
N GLU A 380 -5.08 -14.75 -15.36
CA GLU A 380 -4.21 -15.39 -14.37
C GLU A 380 -4.99 -16.20 -13.31
N LEU A 381 -6.14 -15.68 -12.88
CA LEU A 381 -6.94 -16.25 -11.78
C LEU A 381 -8.15 -17.07 -12.26
N ASN A 382 -8.38 -17.11 -13.58
CA ASN A 382 -9.52 -17.75 -14.23
C ASN A 382 -10.87 -17.21 -13.73
N TRP A 383 -11.03 -15.88 -13.75
CA TRP A 383 -12.27 -15.23 -13.36
C TRP A 383 -13.35 -15.32 -14.44
N ASP A 384 -14.60 -15.49 -14.03
CA ASP A 384 -15.76 -15.38 -14.90
C ASP A 384 -16.23 -13.92 -15.04
N ASN A 385 -17.20 -13.66 -15.93
CA ASN A 385 -17.72 -12.31 -16.14
C ASN A 385 -18.35 -11.70 -14.87
N LYS A 386 -18.97 -12.52 -14.01
CA LYS A 386 -19.56 -12.04 -12.75
C LYS A 386 -18.49 -11.52 -11.80
N ARG A 387 -17.37 -12.25 -11.68
CA ARG A 387 -16.22 -11.83 -10.89
C ARG A 387 -15.58 -10.57 -11.46
N LYS A 388 -15.43 -10.46 -12.78
CA LYS A 388 -14.93 -9.23 -13.44
C LYS A 388 -15.83 -8.02 -13.15
N ASP A 389 -17.15 -8.20 -13.17
CA ASP A 389 -18.10 -7.14 -12.84
C ASP A 389 -18.03 -6.72 -11.37
N LEU A 390 -17.79 -7.68 -10.46
CA LEU A 390 -17.60 -7.39 -9.04
C LEU A 390 -16.32 -6.57 -8.82
N GLU A 391 -15.21 -7.01 -9.40
CA GLU A 391 -13.92 -6.32 -9.35
C GLU A 391 -14.00 -4.89 -9.91
N TRP A 392 -14.77 -4.69 -10.98
CA TRP A 392 -15.06 -3.36 -11.50
C TRP A 392 -15.76 -2.49 -10.45
N LYS A 393 -16.88 -2.96 -9.90
CA LYS A 393 -17.69 -2.21 -8.93
C LYS A 393 -16.91 -1.85 -7.67
N GLU A 394 -16.22 -2.84 -7.08
CA GLU A 394 -15.44 -2.63 -5.86
C GLU A 394 -14.25 -1.70 -6.10
N SER A 395 -13.58 -1.82 -7.25
CA SER A 395 -12.46 -0.94 -7.59
C SER A 395 -12.89 0.49 -7.88
N VAL A 396 -14.02 0.71 -8.55
CA VAL A 396 -14.59 2.07 -8.76
C VAL A 396 -15.02 2.67 -7.42
N SER A 397 -15.63 1.89 -6.53
CA SER A 397 -15.95 2.33 -5.17
C SER A 397 -14.68 2.72 -4.40
N PHE A 398 -13.62 1.92 -4.50
CA PHE A 398 -12.33 2.23 -3.90
C PHE A 398 -11.74 3.53 -4.48
N LEU A 399 -11.75 3.72 -5.80
CA LEU A 399 -11.26 4.94 -6.43
C LEU A 399 -12.06 6.18 -6.03
N SER A 400 -13.36 6.07 -5.73
CA SER A 400 -14.14 7.16 -5.12
C SER A 400 -13.51 7.63 -3.81
N SER A 401 -13.05 6.70 -2.96
CA SER A 401 -12.35 7.04 -1.70
C SER A 401 -10.95 7.65 -1.93
N MET A 402 -10.41 7.50 -3.14
CA MET A 402 -9.13 8.07 -3.58
C MET A 402 -9.27 9.45 -4.24
N GLY A 403 -10.44 10.09 -4.12
CA GLY A 403 -10.71 11.43 -4.64
C GLY A 403 -11.15 11.47 -6.11
N LEU A 404 -11.52 10.32 -6.71
CA LEU A 404 -12.07 10.26 -8.07
C LEU A 404 -13.35 11.12 -8.19
N PRO A 405 -13.44 12.05 -9.15
CA PRO A 405 -14.60 12.93 -9.27
C PRO A 405 -15.91 12.17 -9.58
N LYS A 406 -17.03 12.67 -9.03
CA LYS A 406 -18.33 11.96 -9.01
C LYS A 406 -18.91 11.67 -10.40
N ASN A 407 -18.63 12.53 -11.37
CA ASN A 407 -18.96 12.38 -12.78
C ASN A 407 -18.35 11.12 -13.41
N PHE A 408 -17.20 10.65 -12.93
CA PHE A 408 -16.58 9.41 -13.42
C PHE A 408 -17.18 8.14 -12.81
N LEU A 409 -17.80 8.22 -11.62
CA LEU A 409 -18.37 7.05 -10.92
C LEU A 409 -19.52 6.38 -11.68
N GLY A 410 -20.20 7.13 -12.55
CA GLY A 410 -21.30 6.61 -13.39
C GLY A 410 -20.83 5.91 -14.67
N LEU A 411 -19.53 5.93 -14.97
CA LEU A 411 -19.02 5.32 -16.20
C LEU A 411 -19.04 3.79 -16.12
N SER A 412 -19.55 3.16 -17.17
CA SER A 412 -19.43 1.71 -17.31
C SER A 412 -18.04 1.33 -17.82
N ARG A 413 -17.65 0.08 -17.56
CA ARG A 413 -16.40 -0.49 -18.07
C ARG A 413 -16.22 -0.29 -19.58
N ALA A 414 -17.26 -0.60 -20.36
CA ALA A 414 -17.25 -0.42 -21.82
C ALA A 414 -17.11 1.05 -22.25
N GLN A 415 -17.61 2.01 -21.45
CA GLN A 415 -17.43 3.43 -21.72
C GLN A 415 -15.99 3.89 -21.49
N VAL A 416 -15.33 3.36 -20.46
CA VAL A 416 -13.92 3.63 -20.18
C VAL A 416 -13.03 3.03 -21.26
N GLU A 417 -13.29 1.78 -21.68
CA GLU A 417 -12.59 1.14 -22.81
C GLU A 417 -12.74 1.92 -24.12
N ALA A 418 -13.91 2.55 -24.34
CA ALA A 418 -14.16 3.43 -25.48
C ALA A 418 -13.52 4.83 -25.36
N GLY A 419 -12.75 5.10 -24.29
CA GLY A 419 -12.02 6.36 -24.09
C GLY A 419 -12.88 7.53 -23.61
N LYS A 420 -14.05 7.28 -23.01
CA LYS A 420 -14.94 8.37 -22.55
C LYS A 420 -14.40 9.19 -21.38
N VAL A 421 -13.45 8.67 -20.60
CA VAL A 421 -12.81 9.41 -19.50
C VAL A 421 -12.22 10.73 -20.01
N LYS A 422 -11.44 10.68 -21.10
CA LYS A 422 -10.84 11.85 -21.76
C LYS A 422 -11.86 12.90 -22.22
N GLN A 423 -13.06 12.48 -22.60
CA GLN A 423 -14.12 13.38 -23.06
C GLN A 423 -14.74 14.16 -21.90
N VAL A 424 -14.88 13.51 -20.75
CA VAL A 424 -15.41 14.12 -19.52
C VAL A 424 -14.43 15.13 -18.95
N ASP A 425 -13.15 14.75 -18.84
CA ASP A 425 -12.07 15.63 -18.37
C ASP A 425 -11.94 16.90 -19.25
N SER A 426 -11.95 16.73 -20.57
CA SER A 426 -11.94 17.85 -21.53
C SER A 426 -13.10 18.83 -21.33
N ALA A 427 -14.29 18.35 -20.95
CA ALA A 427 -15.45 19.18 -20.71
C ALA A 427 -15.35 19.97 -19.39
N GLU A 428 -14.76 19.38 -18.35
CA GLU A 428 -14.51 20.05 -17.07
C GLU A 428 -13.46 21.15 -17.20
N HIS A 429 -12.34 20.89 -17.89
CA HIS A 429 -11.33 21.91 -18.17
C HIS A 429 -11.91 23.09 -18.96
N GLN A 430 -12.80 22.84 -19.92
CA GLN A 430 -13.53 23.90 -20.64
C GLN A 430 -14.51 24.66 -19.75
N ALA A 431 -15.12 24.02 -18.75
CA ALA A 431 -16.00 24.69 -17.79
C ALA A 431 -15.21 25.56 -16.81
N SER A 432 -14.12 25.04 -16.23
CA SER A 432 -13.26 25.75 -15.28
C SER A 432 -12.57 26.97 -15.90
N SER A 433 -12.08 26.84 -17.15
CA SER A 433 -11.49 27.96 -17.90
C SER A 433 -12.48 29.07 -18.26
N ARG A 434 -13.80 28.78 -18.31
CA ARG A 434 -14.84 29.80 -18.54
C ARG A 434 -15.23 30.57 -17.28
N THR A 435 -15.02 29.99 -16.09
CA THR A 435 -15.24 30.64 -14.79
C THR A 435 -14.05 31.50 -14.31
N GLY A 436 -12.85 31.29 -14.87
CA GLY A 436 -11.71 32.19 -14.69
C GLY A 436 -11.88 33.47 -15.52
N LYS A 437 -11.68 34.64 -14.90
CA LYS A 437 -11.68 35.95 -15.59
C LYS A 437 -10.91 35.85 -16.91
N GLN A 438 -11.59 36.25 -17.99
CA GLN A 438 -11.00 36.55 -19.30
C GLN A 438 -9.66 37.28 -19.12
N ILE A 439 -8.55 36.58 -19.33
CA ILE A 439 -7.24 37.22 -19.45
C ILE A 439 -7.33 38.05 -20.73
N ARG A 440 -7.55 39.36 -20.59
CA ARG A 440 -7.33 40.31 -21.67
C ARG A 440 -5.87 40.17 -22.09
N CYS A 441 -5.64 39.54 -23.24
CA CYS A 441 -4.38 39.63 -23.95
C CYS A 441 -4.00 41.11 -24.06
N LEU A 442 -2.90 41.50 -23.41
CA LEU A 442 -2.22 42.75 -23.69
C LEU A 442 -1.70 42.65 -25.12
N ARG A 443 -2.43 43.29 -26.04
CA ARG A 443 -1.83 43.90 -27.22
C ARG A 443 -1.40 45.29 -26.79
N GLU A 444 -0.10 45.49 -26.64
CA GLU A 444 0.65 46.67 -27.08
C GLU A 444 2.15 46.37 -27.03
#